data_AF-A0A166J406-F1
#
_entry.id   AF-A0A166J406-F1
#
_cell.length_a   1.000
_cell.length_b   1.000
_cell.length_c   1.000
_cell.angle_alpha   90.00
_cell.angle_beta   90.00
_cell.angle_gamma   90.00
#
_symmetry.space_group_name_H-M   'P 1'
#
loop_
_entity.id
_entity.type
_entity.pdbx_description
1 polymer ?
#
loop_
_entity_poly.entity_id
_entity_poly.type
_entity_poly.pdbx_seq_one_letter_code
_entity_poly.pdbx_strand_id
1 'polypeptide(L)'
;MNNLFGQPQGGQGPQNNAFFQIGGPQAAPPGHVPGQALPGFPLPWAQHFVAQANAQNRPPKRPASPAVSDTSSRPPSPTSILGSDTAASGILMLGAPEDPRGPVIKHEDLYYENIVFRAGNTIFKVPRFGLPEEGVFSDMFTLPVMEGTMDGMTDDNPIILPPEITAYDFQSLLRTSHPLARHGAGKLELREWLAVIKVSTIWCMDKLRARAITQSEILFPASFSAVDRLLLGRELRVAEWMLKAYEELGRRPMLLDARERELIGIPRSFKVMELRERSVRWAEKRHGRSRVQYDFRRKVKELFADDLARDRDYQQ
;
A
#
# COMPACT_ATOMS: atom_id res chain seq x y z
N MET A 1 -68.77 24.20 -20.22
CA MET A 1 -70.03 23.88 -19.53
C MET A 1 -69.66 22.92 -18.40
N ASN A 2 -69.11 23.47 -17.30
CA ASN A 2 -69.72 23.66 -15.96
C ASN A 2 -69.94 22.32 -15.20
N ASN A 3 -69.59 22.08 -13.93
CA ASN A 3 -68.81 22.67 -12.82
C ASN A 3 -68.82 21.55 -11.73
N LEU A 4 -67.71 21.11 -11.13
CA LEU A 4 -67.04 21.58 -9.90
C LEU A 4 -67.71 21.25 -8.54
N PHE A 5 -66.88 20.62 -7.67
CA PHE A 5 -66.78 20.64 -6.19
C PHE A 5 -67.59 19.70 -5.27
N GLY A 6 -66.86 19.06 -4.34
CA GLY A 6 -67.31 18.87 -2.95
C GLY A 6 -66.91 17.57 -2.22
N GLN A 7 -65.74 17.54 -1.57
CA GLN A 7 -65.51 16.83 -0.30
C GLN A 7 -65.66 17.87 0.85
N PRO A 8 -65.94 17.53 2.14
CA PRO A 8 -65.06 16.70 2.99
C PRO A 8 -65.72 15.92 4.18
N GLN A 9 -64.83 15.32 4.98
CA GLN A 9 -64.95 14.38 6.10
C GLN A 9 -65.65 14.88 7.39
N GLY A 10 -66.06 13.94 8.27
CA GLY A 10 -66.33 14.21 9.69
C GLY A 10 -66.65 12.95 10.53
N GLY A 11 -65.96 12.82 11.68
CA GLY A 11 -66.19 11.83 12.78
C GLY A 11 -65.00 10.89 12.98
N GLN A 12 -64.32 10.77 14.13
CA GLN A 12 -64.71 10.88 15.53
C GLN A 12 -63.48 11.24 16.40
N GLY A 13 -63.68 12.01 17.48
CA GLY A 13 -62.84 11.94 18.71
C GLY A 13 -63.37 10.84 19.65
N PRO A 14 -62.92 10.67 20.92
CA PRO A 14 -62.16 11.61 21.79
C PRO A 14 -60.86 11.01 22.40
N GLN A 15 -59.83 11.82 22.63
CA GLN A 15 -59.38 12.38 23.93
C GLN A 15 -59.35 11.42 25.14
N ASN A 16 -58.15 11.17 25.67
CA ASN A 16 -57.91 11.35 27.11
C ASN A 16 -56.45 11.73 27.42
N ASN A 17 -56.32 12.85 28.13
CA ASN A 17 -55.19 13.43 28.86
C ASN A 17 -54.63 12.46 29.93
N ALA A 18 -53.46 12.58 30.55
CA ALA A 18 -52.36 13.55 30.61
C ALA A 18 -51.19 12.85 31.36
N PHE A 19 -49.97 13.36 31.24
CA PHE A 19 -49.15 13.90 32.35
C PHE A 19 -47.68 14.04 31.93
N PHE A 20 -47.18 15.27 31.99
CA PHE A 20 -45.77 15.63 31.93
C PHE A 20 -45.12 15.34 33.28
N GLN A 21 -43.95 14.69 33.28
CA GLN A 21 -42.96 14.93 34.34
C GLN A 21 -41.55 14.82 33.76
N ILE A 22 -40.79 15.87 34.04
CA ILE A 22 -39.41 16.14 33.62
C ILE A 22 -38.50 15.47 34.65
N GLY A 23 -37.57 14.62 34.19
CA GLY A 23 -36.51 14.03 35.02
C GLY A 23 -35.24 13.85 34.17
N GLY A 24 -34.16 14.54 34.54
CA GLY A 24 -32.85 14.49 33.88
C GLY A 24 -32.14 13.13 34.01
N PRO A 25 -31.04 12.93 33.27
CA PRO A 25 -30.48 11.61 33.01
C PRO A 25 -29.59 11.13 34.16
N GLN A 26 -29.86 9.93 34.65
CA GLN A 26 -28.95 9.18 35.53
C GLN A 26 -28.06 8.28 34.65
N ALA A 27 -26.75 8.40 34.88
CA ALA A 27 -25.69 7.78 34.10
C ALA A 27 -25.72 6.24 34.12
N ALA A 28 -25.63 5.64 32.94
CA ALA A 28 -25.28 4.25 32.71
C ALA A 28 -23.87 4.17 32.07
N PRO A 29 -23.08 3.11 32.34
CA PRO A 29 -21.66 3.06 31.99
C PRO A 29 -21.45 2.94 30.47
N PRO A 30 -20.35 3.49 29.90
CA PRO A 30 -20.14 3.47 28.46
C PRO A 30 -19.84 2.04 27.99
N GLY A 31 -20.69 1.58 27.07
CA GLY A 31 -20.52 0.36 26.33
C GLY A 31 -19.30 0.38 25.41
N HIS A 32 -18.91 -0.83 25.02
CA HIS A 32 -18.06 -1.11 23.87
C HIS A 32 -18.46 -0.25 22.66
N VAL A 33 -17.52 0.53 22.16
CA VAL A 33 -17.62 1.16 20.84
C VAL A 33 -17.25 0.11 19.80
N PRO A 34 -18.15 -0.31 18.88
CA PRO A 34 -17.77 -1.16 17.77
C PRO A 34 -17.07 -0.31 16.71
N GLY A 35 -15.87 -0.74 16.32
CA GLY A 35 -15.24 -0.43 15.03
C GLY A 35 -15.01 1.04 14.72
N GLN A 36 -13.95 1.63 15.27
CA GLN A 36 -13.33 2.77 14.59
C GLN A 36 -12.69 2.28 13.29
N ALA A 37 -13.24 2.74 12.16
CA ALA A 37 -12.64 2.56 10.85
C ALA A 37 -11.30 3.31 10.80
N LEU A 38 -10.24 2.60 10.41
CA LEU A 38 -8.95 3.20 10.10
C LEU A 38 -9.11 4.17 8.91
N PRO A 39 -8.52 5.38 8.96
CA PRO A 39 -8.58 6.31 7.84
C PRO A 39 -7.73 5.76 6.69
N GLY A 40 -8.38 5.36 5.59
CA GLY A 40 -7.66 4.98 4.35
C GLY A 40 -8.26 3.87 3.49
N PHE A 41 -9.34 3.18 3.90
CA PHE A 41 -9.91 2.10 3.06
C PHE A 41 -11.44 2.15 2.95
N PRO A 42 -11.98 2.72 1.86
CA PRO A 42 -13.38 2.54 1.48
C PRO A 42 -13.46 1.67 0.21
N LEU A 43 -12.85 0.47 0.19
CA LEU A 43 -13.01 -0.43 -0.97
C LEU A 43 -13.31 -1.89 -0.56
N PRO A 44 -14.33 -2.54 -1.17
CA PRO A 44 -14.82 -3.88 -0.79
C PRO A 44 -13.78 -5.00 -0.80
N TRP A 45 -12.76 -4.92 -1.65
CA TRP A 45 -11.69 -5.92 -1.73
C TRP A 45 -10.79 -5.93 -0.49
N ALA A 46 -10.72 -4.82 0.27
CA ALA A 46 -9.90 -4.70 1.46
C ALA A 46 -10.24 -5.74 2.54
N GLN A 47 -11.50 -6.21 2.59
CA GLN A 47 -11.99 -7.21 3.54
C GLN A 47 -11.24 -8.55 3.44
N HIS A 48 -10.81 -8.94 2.23
CA HIS A 48 -10.01 -10.16 2.02
C HIS A 48 -8.60 -10.06 2.61
N PHE A 49 -8.14 -8.86 2.98
CA PHE A 49 -6.76 -8.59 3.42
C PHE A 49 -6.67 -8.10 4.87
N VAL A 50 -7.79 -7.89 5.57
CA VAL A 50 -7.81 -7.48 7.00
C VAL A 50 -7.31 -8.60 7.94
N ALA A 51 -7.45 -9.86 7.55
CA ALA A 51 -7.07 -11.01 8.37
C ALA A 51 -5.55 -11.13 8.64
N GLN A 52 -4.71 -10.53 7.79
CA GLN A 52 -3.24 -10.62 7.92
C GLN A 52 -2.67 -9.63 8.95
N ALA A 53 -3.34 -8.48 9.16
CA ALA A 53 -2.90 -7.44 10.09
C ALA A 53 -3.09 -7.83 11.58
N ASN A 54 -4.08 -8.67 11.90
CA ASN A 54 -4.37 -9.04 13.29
C ASN A 54 -3.41 -10.07 13.89
N ALA A 55 -2.52 -10.69 13.08
CA ALA A 55 -1.54 -11.65 13.57
C ALA A 55 -0.30 -10.98 14.22
N GLN A 56 -0.11 -9.67 14.04
CA GLN A 56 1.14 -8.98 14.44
C GLN A 56 0.97 -8.00 15.61
N ASN A 57 -0.24 -7.77 16.14
CA ASN A 57 -0.47 -6.89 17.30
C ASN A 57 -0.42 -7.67 18.64
N ARG A 58 0.69 -8.35 18.90
CA ARG A 58 1.02 -8.81 20.26
C ARG A 58 2.29 -8.08 20.72
N PRO A 59 2.22 -7.16 21.70
CA PRO A 59 3.41 -6.47 22.15
C PRO A 59 4.37 -7.49 22.80
N PRO A 60 5.69 -7.41 22.52
CA PRO A 60 6.64 -8.26 23.21
C PRO A 60 6.66 -7.91 24.70
N LYS A 61 6.52 -8.93 25.57
CA LYS A 61 6.67 -8.80 27.01
C LYS A 61 8.10 -8.35 27.33
N ARG A 62 8.21 -7.17 27.94
CA ARG A 62 9.45 -6.63 28.51
C ARG A 62 9.83 -7.46 29.74
N PRO A 63 11.01 -8.11 29.82
CA PRO A 63 11.48 -8.65 31.08
C PRO A 63 12.04 -7.52 31.96
N ALA A 64 11.73 -7.62 33.25
CA ALA A 64 12.11 -6.69 34.30
C ALA A 64 13.62 -6.75 34.59
N SER A 65 14.21 -5.57 34.83
CA SER A 65 15.56 -5.44 35.39
C SER A 65 15.57 -5.94 36.84
N PRO A 66 16.58 -6.75 37.26
CA PRO A 66 16.84 -6.93 38.68
C PRO A 66 17.82 -5.89 39.21
N ALA A 67 17.64 -5.61 40.50
CA ALA A 67 18.23 -4.54 41.27
C ALA A 67 19.73 -4.72 41.56
N VAL A 68 20.34 -3.56 41.83
CA VAL A 68 21.66 -3.34 42.41
C VAL A 68 21.92 -4.17 43.67
N SER A 69 23.14 -4.68 43.78
CA SER A 69 23.76 -5.05 45.05
C SER A 69 25.23 -4.66 45.02
N ASP A 70 25.57 -3.72 45.89
CA ASP A 70 26.92 -3.25 46.18
C ASP A 70 27.79 -4.40 46.70
N THR A 71 28.98 -4.56 46.12
CA THR A 71 30.20 -4.85 46.90
C THR A 71 31.41 -4.36 46.13
N SER A 72 31.94 -3.23 46.59
CA SER A 72 33.36 -2.92 46.78
C SER A 72 34.36 -3.93 46.21
N SER A 73 35.15 -3.49 45.22
CA SER A 73 36.62 -3.48 45.31
C SER A 73 37.19 -2.70 44.12
N ARG A 74 37.77 -1.54 44.43
CA ARG A 74 38.49 -0.64 43.53
C ARG A 74 39.84 -1.28 43.17
N PRO A 75 40.19 -1.48 41.88
CA PRO A 75 41.58 -1.69 41.51
C PRO A 75 42.32 -0.33 41.47
N PRO A 76 43.59 -0.26 41.88
CA PRO A 76 44.36 0.99 41.86
C PRO A 76 44.70 1.41 40.43
N SER A 77 44.87 2.71 40.24
CA SER A 77 45.36 3.36 39.02
C SER A 77 46.75 2.83 38.63
N PRO A 78 47.07 2.72 37.33
CA PRO A 78 48.38 2.22 36.90
C PRO A 78 49.46 3.27 37.15
N THR A 79 50.38 2.95 38.05
CA THR A 79 51.65 3.64 38.22
C THR A 79 52.51 3.47 36.97
N SER A 80 53.05 4.56 36.45
CA SER A 80 54.07 4.56 35.39
C SER A 80 55.26 3.68 35.79
N ILE A 81 55.51 2.62 35.01
CA ILE A 81 56.79 1.92 35.04
C ILE A 81 57.40 2.02 33.63
N LEU A 82 58.39 2.90 33.55
CA LEU A 82 59.42 2.91 32.52
C LEU A 82 60.27 1.66 32.71
N GLY A 83 60.35 0.80 31.70
CA GLY A 83 61.15 -0.43 31.77
C GLY A 83 60.98 -1.31 30.55
N SER A 84 61.93 -1.14 29.63
CA SER A 84 62.27 -1.90 28.43
C SER A 84 61.81 -3.36 28.31
N ASP A 85 61.35 -3.62 27.09
CA ASP A 85 61.69 -4.76 26.23
C ASP A 85 61.02 -6.13 26.46
N THR A 86 60.21 -6.43 25.45
CA THR A 86 59.94 -7.76 24.87
C THR A 86 58.98 -8.66 25.65
N ALA A 87 57.70 -8.62 25.27
CA ALA A 87 57.01 -9.79 24.69
C ALA A 87 55.50 -9.52 24.50
N ALA A 88 54.98 -10.12 23.44
CA ALA A 88 53.58 -10.48 23.23
C ALA A 88 52.54 -9.34 23.15
N SER A 89 52.07 -9.08 21.95
CA SER A 89 50.92 -9.85 21.47
C SER A 89 50.56 -9.39 20.08
N GLY A 90 50.39 -10.35 19.18
CA GLY A 90 49.81 -10.14 17.86
C GLY A 90 48.37 -9.67 18.01
N ILE A 91 48.18 -8.39 18.25
CA ILE A 91 46.94 -7.70 17.96
C ILE A 91 47.12 -7.18 16.55
N LEU A 92 46.27 -7.65 15.64
CA LEU A 92 46.18 -7.21 14.26
C LEU A 92 45.95 -5.69 14.21
N MET A 93 47.02 -4.89 14.33
CA MET A 93 46.99 -3.45 14.07
C MET A 93 47.06 -3.26 12.56
N LEU A 94 45.93 -3.49 11.91
CA LEU A 94 45.76 -3.44 10.46
C LEU A 94 45.72 -2.00 9.91
N GLY A 95 45.78 -0.98 10.79
CA GLY A 95 45.82 0.44 10.43
C GLY A 95 46.73 1.23 11.37
N ALA A 96 47.32 2.31 10.87
CA ALA A 96 48.13 3.22 11.67
C ALA A 96 47.22 4.02 12.64
N PRO A 97 47.66 4.29 13.88
CA PRO A 97 46.91 5.13 14.80
C PRO A 97 46.87 6.57 14.27
N GLU A 98 45.67 7.09 14.06
CA GLU A 98 45.44 8.48 13.63
C GLU A 98 45.36 9.44 14.82
N ASP A 99 45.77 10.70 14.62
CA ASP A 99 45.67 11.74 15.64
C ASP A 99 44.20 12.16 15.82
N PRO A 100 43.58 11.99 17.01
CA PRO A 100 42.20 12.39 17.27
C PRO A 100 41.97 13.91 17.19
N ARG A 101 43.02 14.73 17.00
CA ARG A 101 42.95 16.19 16.81
C ARG A 101 43.24 16.63 15.37
N GLY A 102 43.40 15.68 14.44
CA GLY A 102 43.62 15.97 13.03
C GLY A 102 42.38 16.56 12.32
N PRO A 103 42.54 17.04 11.07
CA PRO A 103 41.41 17.50 10.26
C PRO A 103 40.43 16.34 9.99
N VAL A 104 39.13 16.64 10.07
CA VAL A 104 38.07 15.65 9.81
C VAL A 104 38.02 15.38 8.31
N ILE A 105 38.47 14.19 7.91
CA ILE A 105 38.43 13.73 6.52
C ILE A 105 37.18 12.88 6.33
N LYS A 106 36.36 13.23 5.34
CA LYS A 106 35.21 12.40 4.94
C LYS A 106 35.73 11.20 4.15
N HIS A 107 35.32 10.00 4.55
CA HIS A 107 35.69 8.79 3.84
C HIS A 107 35.05 8.77 2.44
N GLU A 108 35.84 8.52 1.40
CA GLU A 108 35.41 8.58 0.00
C GLU A 108 34.20 7.67 -0.29
N ASP A 109 34.25 6.42 0.14
CA ASP A 109 33.19 5.43 -0.15
C ASP A 109 32.10 5.26 0.94
N LEU A 110 32.33 5.80 2.14
CA LEU A 110 31.48 5.55 3.31
C LEU A 110 30.79 6.82 3.85
N TYR A 111 31.08 7.98 3.26
CA TYR A 111 30.39 9.24 3.58
C TYR A 111 29.25 9.48 2.60
N TYR A 112 28.04 9.03 2.96
CA TYR A 112 26.88 9.09 2.08
C TYR A 112 26.11 10.41 2.18
N GLU A 113 25.72 10.93 1.02
CA GLU A 113 24.71 11.99 0.93
C GLU A 113 23.31 11.42 1.20
N ASN A 114 22.58 12.08 2.10
CA ASN A 114 21.22 11.69 2.46
C ASN A 114 20.23 12.73 1.96
N ILE A 115 19.06 12.25 1.57
CA ILE A 115 17.93 13.06 1.13
C ILE A 115 16.77 12.84 2.10
N VAL A 116 16.13 13.92 2.49
CA VAL A 116 15.02 13.95 3.43
C VAL A 116 13.72 14.13 2.66
N PHE A 117 12.82 13.16 2.79
CA PHE A 117 11.46 13.19 2.25
C PHE A 117 10.44 13.30 3.37
N ARG A 118 9.30 13.92 3.10
CA ARG A 118 8.16 13.93 4.01
C ARG A 118 6.91 13.40 3.31
N ALA A 119 6.36 12.32 3.84
CA ALA A 119 5.09 11.74 3.41
C ALA A 119 4.05 11.95 4.52
N GLY A 120 3.12 12.88 4.31
CA GLY A 120 2.18 13.31 5.34
C GLY A 120 2.91 13.87 6.56
N ASN A 121 2.86 13.16 7.69
CA ASN A 121 3.49 13.56 8.96
C ASN A 121 4.78 12.79 9.27
N THR A 122 5.25 11.95 8.34
CA THR A 122 6.43 11.10 8.55
C THR A 122 7.59 11.60 7.70
N ILE A 123 8.75 11.76 8.33
CA ILE A 123 10.01 12.11 7.67
C ILE A 123 10.83 10.83 7.42
N PHE A 124 11.44 10.76 6.24
CA PHE A 124 12.30 9.67 5.80
C PHE A 124 13.63 10.25 5.36
N LYS A 125 14.72 9.84 6.04
CA LYS A 125 16.09 10.18 5.65
C LYS A 125 16.72 8.99 4.97
N VAL A 126 17.01 9.12 3.68
CA VAL A 126 17.43 8.01 2.83
C VAL A 126 18.74 8.38 2.12
N PRO A 127 19.76 7.50 2.12
CA PRO A 127 20.94 7.70 1.31
C PRO A 127 20.62 7.77 -0.19
N ARG A 128 21.25 8.69 -0.92
CA ARG A 128 21.01 8.92 -2.35
C ARG A 128 21.16 7.64 -3.19
N PHE A 129 22.18 6.83 -2.91
CA PHE A 129 22.44 5.57 -3.63
C PHE A 129 21.36 4.49 -3.41
N GLY A 130 20.48 4.65 -2.42
CA GLY A 130 19.42 3.68 -2.10
C GLY A 130 18.09 3.97 -2.81
N LEU A 131 18.00 5.07 -3.54
CA LEU A 131 16.81 5.44 -4.31
C LEU A 131 16.85 4.77 -5.70
N PRO A 132 15.69 4.38 -6.26
CA PRO A 132 15.64 3.85 -7.61
C PRO A 132 16.24 4.80 -8.65
N GLU A 133 17.14 4.31 -9.49
CA GLU A 133 17.70 5.07 -10.63
C GLU A 133 16.73 5.08 -11.84
N GLU A 134 15.43 5.19 -11.59
CA GLU A 134 14.40 5.23 -12.62
C GLU A 134 13.27 6.19 -12.25
N GLY A 135 12.53 6.64 -13.26
CA GLY A 135 11.40 7.54 -13.09
C GLY A 135 11.81 8.90 -12.53
N VAL A 136 10.96 9.46 -11.66
CA VAL A 136 11.11 10.81 -11.08
C VAL A 136 12.47 11.06 -10.42
N PHE A 137 13.10 10.04 -9.83
CA PHE A 137 14.40 10.22 -9.18
C PHE A 137 15.54 10.45 -10.17
N SER A 138 15.50 9.83 -11.36
CA SER A 138 16.48 10.08 -12.42
C SER A 138 16.44 11.56 -12.85
N ASP A 139 15.24 12.10 -13.02
CA ASP A 139 15.04 13.51 -13.39
C ASP A 139 15.49 14.43 -12.25
N MET A 140 15.07 14.14 -11.01
CA MET A 140 15.46 14.91 -9.84
C MET A 140 16.99 15.02 -9.69
N PHE A 141 17.73 13.97 -10.02
CA PHE A 141 19.19 13.92 -9.90
C PHE A 141 19.95 14.58 -11.04
N THR A 142 19.29 14.82 -12.17
CA THR A 142 19.89 15.44 -13.37
C THR A 142 19.61 16.95 -13.44
N LEU A 143 18.63 17.46 -12.68
CA LEU A 143 18.33 18.88 -12.63
C LEU A 143 19.44 19.67 -11.92
N PRO A 144 19.91 20.79 -12.49
CA PRO A 144 20.85 21.67 -11.82
C PRO A 144 20.20 22.25 -10.56
N VAL A 145 20.93 22.21 -9.45
CA VAL A 145 20.47 22.82 -8.19
C VAL A 145 20.39 24.33 -8.42
N MET A 146 19.17 24.85 -8.56
CA MET A 146 18.94 26.29 -8.63
C MET A 146 19.36 26.90 -7.28
N GLU A 147 20.18 27.94 -7.35
CA GLU A 147 20.67 28.68 -6.19
C GLU A 147 19.46 29.22 -5.39
N GLY A 148 19.18 28.61 -4.22
CA GLY A 148 18.13 29.04 -3.30
C GLY A 148 17.15 27.98 -2.81
N THR A 149 17.10 26.79 -3.42
CA THR A 149 16.23 25.68 -2.95
C THR A 149 17.07 24.52 -2.42
N MET A 150 17.38 24.54 -1.11
CA MET A 150 17.99 23.42 -0.37
C MET A 150 16.95 22.32 -0.05
N ASP A 151 16.13 21.93 -1.02
CA ASP A 151 15.04 20.99 -0.78
C ASP A 151 15.60 19.58 -0.54
N GLY A 152 15.21 18.96 0.58
CA GLY A 152 15.59 17.61 0.95
C GLY A 152 16.95 17.46 1.63
N MET A 153 17.64 18.55 1.98
CA MET A 153 18.96 18.49 2.64
C MET A 153 18.88 18.46 4.17
N THR A 154 17.78 18.97 4.74
CA THR A 154 17.57 19.07 6.19
C THR A 154 16.17 18.62 6.58
N ASP A 155 15.99 18.29 7.86
CA ASP A 155 14.70 17.89 8.41
C ASP A 155 13.68 19.04 8.41
N ASP A 156 14.17 20.29 8.42
CA ASP A 156 13.35 21.51 8.37
C ASP A 156 12.89 21.87 6.95
N ASN A 157 13.60 21.39 5.92
CA ASN A 157 13.22 21.58 4.51
C ASN A 157 13.20 20.25 3.74
N PRO A 158 12.29 19.31 4.08
CA PRO A 158 12.21 18.03 3.40
C PRO A 158 11.48 18.13 2.05
N ILE A 159 11.76 17.21 1.13
CA ILE A 159 10.98 17.08 -0.10
C ILE A 159 9.60 16.54 0.25
N ILE A 160 8.57 17.37 0.06
CA ILE A 160 7.20 17.02 0.38
C ILE A 160 6.65 16.12 -0.73
N LEU A 161 6.26 14.89 -0.37
CA LEU A 161 5.63 13.98 -1.31
C LEU A 161 4.18 14.39 -1.59
N PRO A 162 3.66 14.13 -2.80
CA PRO A 162 2.26 14.38 -3.13
C PRO A 162 1.29 13.70 -2.14
N PRO A 163 0.13 14.31 -1.84
CA PRO A 163 -0.82 13.80 -0.85
C PRO A 163 -1.37 12.41 -1.20
N GLU A 164 -1.31 12.00 -2.47
CA GLU A 164 -1.71 10.67 -2.94
C GLU A 164 -0.78 9.57 -2.44
N ILE A 165 0.45 9.91 -2.02
CA ILE A 165 1.47 8.96 -1.57
C ILE A 165 1.56 9.00 -0.05
N THR A 166 1.12 7.91 0.59
CA THR A 166 1.17 7.79 2.04
C THR A 166 2.57 7.40 2.52
N ALA A 167 2.83 7.58 3.82
CA ALA A 167 4.05 7.07 4.44
C ALA A 167 4.22 5.55 4.25
N TYR A 168 3.13 4.79 4.29
CA TYR A 168 3.14 3.35 4.03
C TYR A 168 3.52 3.03 2.58
N ASP A 169 2.99 3.80 1.63
CA ASP A 169 3.29 3.62 0.21
C ASP A 169 4.78 3.87 -0.07
N PHE A 170 5.30 4.97 0.46
CA PHE A 170 6.71 5.33 0.30
C PHE A 170 7.64 4.35 1.02
N GLN A 171 7.30 3.92 2.24
CA GLN A 171 8.07 2.90 2.96
C GLN A 171 8.13 1.58 2.18
N SER A 172 7.01 1.15 1.58
CA SER A 172 6.94 -0.07 0.76
C SER A 172 7.88 0.03 -0.45
N LEU A 173 7.91 1.19 -1.10
CA LEU A 173 8.88 1.47 -2.18
C LEU A 173 10.32 1.35 -1.69
N LEU A 174 10.67 2.03 -0.59
CA LEU A 174 12.04 1.99 -0.04
C LEU A 174 12.47 0.57 0.35
N ARG A 175 11.56 -0.26 0.87
CA ARG A 175 11.86 -1.68 1.14
C ARG A 175 12.17 -2.51 -0.10
N THR A 176 11.72 -2.08 -1.29
CA THR A 176 12.08 -2.75 -2.54
C THR A 176 13.45 -2.34 -3.07
N SER A 177 13.80 -1.06 -2.98
CA SER A 177 15.00 -0.50 -3.60
C SER A 177 16.21 -0.50 -2.66
N HIS A 178 15.98 -0.28 -1.36
CA HIS A 178 17.05 0.01 -0.42
C HIS A 178 17.52 -1.25 0.33
N PRO A 179 18.79 -1.68 0.19
CA PRO A 179 19.32 -2.85 0.89
C PRO A 179 19.17 -2.78 2.41
N LEU A 180 19.48 -1.64 3.04
CA LEU A 180 19.31 -1.45 4.49
C LEU A 180 17.84 -1.53 4.96
N ALA A 181 16.87 -1.06 4.16
CA ALA A 181 15.45 -1.23 4.49
C ALA A 181 14.98 -2.70 4.40
N ARG A 182 15.78 -3.56 3.76
CA ARG A 182 15.58 -5.02 3.73
C ARG A 182 16.27 -5.73 4.89
N HIS A 183 17.27 -5.11 5.52
CA HIS A 183 18.01 -5.73 6.63
C HIS A 183 17.10 -5.84 7.86
N GLY A 184 16.71 -7.08 8.20
CA GLY A 184 15.81 -7.39 9.31
C GLY A 184 14.32 -7.50 8.93
N ALA A 185 13.95 -7.10 7.72
CA ALA A 185 12.57 -7.16 7.24
C ALA A 185 12.40 -8.37 6.32
N GLY A 186 11.37 -9.20 6.56
CA GLY A 186 11.07 -10.38 5.75
C GLY A 186 10.75 -10.07 4.28
N LYS A 187 10.46 -11.11 3.49
CA LYS A 187 9.94 -10.95 2.12
C LYS A 187 8.74 -9.98 2.14
N LEU A 188 8.66 -9.11 1.13
CA LEU A 188 7.55 -8.16 1.04
C LEU A 188 6.22 -8.90 0.93
N GLU A 189 5.24 -8.40 1.66
CA GLU A 189 3.88 -8.90 1.64
C GLU A 189 3.11 -8.35 0.43
N LEU A 190 1.99 -8.98 0.08
CA LEU A 190 1.16 -8.56 -1.06
C LEU A 190 0.79 -7.07 -0.97
N ARG A 191 0.38 -6.60 0.21
CA ARG A 191 0.00 -5.19 0.41
C ARG A 191 1.14 -4.22 0.10
N GLU A 192 2.37 -4.58 0.44
CA GLU A 192 3.54 -3.77 0.13
C GLU A 192 3.79 -3.76 -1.37
N TRP A 193 3.65 -4.91 -2.05
CA TRP A 193 3.74 -4.95 -3.52
C TRP A 193 2.65 -4.13 -4.21
N LEU A 194 1.41 -4.14 -3.72
CA LEU A 194 0.33 -3.30 -4.27
C LEU A 194 0.65 -1.79 -4.10
N ALA A 195 1.20 -1.41 -2.95
CA ALA A 195 1.66 -0.05 -2.72
C ALA A 195 2.83 0.34 -3.64
N VAL A 196 3.76 -0.59 -3.90
CA VAL A 196 4.83 -0.40 -4.87
C VAL A 196 4.27 -0.19 -6.28
N ILE A 197 3.26 -0.97 -6.72
CA ILE A 197 2.60 -0.77 -8.03
C ILE A 197 2.00 0.64 -8.12
N LYS A 198 1.29 1.10 -7.07
CA LYS A 198 0.72 2.44 -7.01
C LYS A 198 1.79 3.52 -7.21
N VAL A 199 2.85 3.50 -6.40
CA VAL A 199 3.90 4.53 -6.44
C VAL A 199 4.69 4.48 -7.74
N SER A 200 5.09 3.29 -8.18
CA SER A 200 5.82 3.10 -9.45
C SER A 200 5.00 3.53 -10.67
N THR A 201 3.68 3.41 -10.64
CA THR A 201 2.79 3.91 -11.70
C THR A 201 2.78 5.44 -11.72
N ILE A 202 2.72 6.09 -10.56
CA ILE A 202 2.72 7.56 -10.44
C ILE A 202 4.07 8.15 -10.84
N TRP A 203 5.17 7.52 -10.41
CA TRP A 203 6.54 8.02 -10.62
C TRP A 203 7.24 7.45 -11.83
N CYS A 204 6.51 6.77 -12.71
CA CYS A 204 7.03 6.24 -13.96
C CYS A 204 8.20 5.25 -13.82
N MET A 205 8.14 4.34 -12.84
CA MET A 205 9.17 3.35 -12.55
C MET A 205 8.83 2.00 -13.19
N ASP A 206 9.01 1.88 -14.50
CA ASP A 206 8.49 0.76 -15.30
C ASP A 206 9.01 -0.61 -14.86
N LYS A 207 10.32 -0.73 -14.59
CA LYS A 207 10.91 -2.02 -14.21
C LYS A 207 10.42 -2.47 -12.84
N LEU A 208 10.38 -1.55 -11.88
CA LEU A 208 9.84 -1.83 -10.56
C LEU A 208 8.35 -2.14 -10.60
N ARG A 209 7.56 -1.42 -11.40
CA ARG A 209 6.14 -1.71 -11.63
C ARG A 209 5.93 -3.13 -12.15
N ALA A 210 6.63 -3.52 -13.21
CA ALA A 210 6.52 -4.85 -13.79
C ALA A 210 6.90 -5.96 -12.79
N ARG A 211 7.97 -5.75 -12.01
CA ARG A 211 8.37 -6.66 -10.94
C ARG A 211 7.28 -6.78 -9.87
N ALA A 212 6.71 -5.65 -9.42
CA ALA A 212 5.70 -5.63 -8.38
C ALA A 212 4.39 -6.30 -8.82
N ILE A 213 3.98 -6.14 -10.09
CA ILE A 213 2.86 -6.87 -10.68
C ILE A 213 3.11 -8.38 -10.63
N THR A 214 4.30 -8.82 -11.07
CA THR A 214 4.67 -10.25 -11.10
C THR A 214 4.65 -10.85 -9.70
N GLN A 215 5.22 -10.16 -8.71
CA GLN A 215 5.23 -10.62 -7.32
C GLN A 215 3.83 -10.63 -6.70
N SER A 216 2.99 -9.64 -7.01
CA SER A 216 1.60 -9.60 -6.56
C SER A 216 0.80 -10.79 -7.11
N GLU A 217 1.01 -11.15 -8.39
CA GLU A 217 0.35 -12.31 -9.00
C GLU A 217 0.70 -13.63 -8.31
N ILE A 218 1.95 -13.79 -7.88
CA ILE A 218 2.41 -14.98 -7.12
C ILE A 218 1.76 -15.04 -5.73
N LEU A 219 1.51 -13.87 -5.12
CA LEU A 219 1.00 -13.76 -3.76
C LEU A 219 -0.53 -13.69 -3.68
N PHE A 220 -1.25 -13.60 -4.81
CA PHE A 220 -2.69 -13.60 -4.78
C PHE A 220 -3.23 -14.91 -4.18
N PRO A 221 -4.18 -14.84 -3.23
CA PRO A 221 -4.83 -16.04 -2.70
C PRO A 221 -5.53 -16.83 -3.81
N ALA A 222 -5.60 -18.15 -3.67
CA ALA A 222 -6.38 -19.00 -4.58
C ALA A 222 -7.87 -18.61 -4.64
N SER A 223 -8.39 -18.00 -3.56
CA SER A 223 -9.76 -17.50 -3.46
C SER A 223 -9.95 -16.09 -4.01
N PHE A 224 -8.94 -15.48 -4.62
CA PHE A 224 -9.02 -14.10 -5.13
C PHE A 224 -9.98 -14.02 -6.32
N SER A 225 -11.13 -13.37 -6.12
CA SER A 225 -12.22 -13.39 -7.09
C SER A 225 -11.90 -12.59 -8.35
N ALA A 226 -12.54 -12.95 -9.48
CA ALA A 226 -12.44 -12.18 -10.71
C ALA A 226 -12.88 -10.72 -10.51
N VAL A 227 -13.89 -10.47 -9.67
CA VAL A 227 -14.39 -9.11 -9.41
C VAL A 227 -13.37 -8.30 -8.61
N ASP A 228 -12.76 -8.88 -7.57
CA ASP A 228 -11.71 -8.21 -6.82
C ASP A 228 -10.48 -7.92 -7.70
N ARG A 229 -10.08 -8.88 -8.54
CA ARG A 229 -9.00 -8.68 -9.52
C ARG A 229 -9.33 -7.55 -10.50
N LEU A 230 -10.58 -7.45 -10.94
CA LEU A 230 -11.02 -6.38 -11.82
C LEU A 230 -10.96 -5.02 -11.13
N LEU A 231 -11.50 -4.91 -9.91
CA LEU A 231 -11.50 -3.65 -9.16
C LEU A 231 -10.07 -3.20 -8.86
N LEU A 232 -9.21 -4.12 -8.41
CA LEU A 232 -7.82 -3.84 -8.12
C LEU A 232 -7.03 -3.45 -9.38
N GLY A 233 -7.24 -4.17 -10.50
CA GLY A 233 -6.64 -3.84 -11.79
C GLY A 233 -7.06 -2.46 -12.29
N ARG A 234 -8.31 -2.04 -12.03
CA ARG A 234 -8.78 -0.69 -12.38
C ARG A 234 -8.17 0.39 -11.50
N GLU A 235 -8.06 0.13 -10.20
CA GLU A 235 -7.49 1.05 -9.21
C GLU A 235 -6.00 1.30 -9.46
N LEU A 236 -5.25 0.22 -9.65
CA LEU A 236 -3.80 0.25 -9.86
C LEU A 236 -3.39 0.40 -11.34
N ARG A 237 -4.37 0.53 -12.25
CA ARG A 237 -4.16 0.66 -13.70
C ARG A 237 -3.28 -0.48 -14.24
N VAL A 238 -3.69 -1.73 -13.99
CA VAL A 238 -3.03 -2.95 -14.49
C VAL A 238 -3.97 -3.65 -15.47
N ALA A 239 -3.75 -3.45 -16.77
CA ALA A 239 -4.63 -3.95 -17.83
C ALA A 239 -4.71 -5.47 -17.86
N GLU A 240 -3.60 -6.17 -17.63
CA GLU A 240 -3.58 -7.63 -17.65
C GLU A 240 -4.49 -8.22 -16.56
N TRP A 241 -4.61 -7.56 -15.40
CA TRP A 241 -5.52 -8.00 -14.33
C TRP A 241 -6.99 -7.82 -14.71
N MET A 242 -7.31 -6.67 -15.30
CA MET A 242 -8.66 -6.39 -15.82
C MET A 242 -9.04 -7.38 -16.92
N LEU A 243 -8.11 -7.65 -17.83
CA LEU A 243 -8.29 -8.57 -18.94
C LEU A 243 -8.54 -10.01 -18.46
N LYS A 244 -7.66 -10.54 -17.59
CA LYS A 244 -7.84 -11.87 -16.95
C LYS A 244 -9.19 -11.96 -16.24
N ALA A 245 -9.59 -10.92 -15.52
CA ALA A 245 -10.87 -10.88 -14.82
C ALA A 245 -12.07 -10.90 -15.77
N TYR A 246 -12.08 -10.07 -16.82
CA TYR A 246 -13.17 -10.06 -17.81
C TYR A 246 -13.28 -11.39 -18.57
N GLU A 247 -12.15 -12.00 -18.91
CA GLU A 247 -12.13 -13.33 -19.50
C GLU A 247 -12.75 -14.39 -18.58
N GLU A 248 -12.41 -14.37 -17.29
CA GLU A 248 -12.95 -15.29 -16.28
C GLU A 248 -14.47 -15.11 -16.09
N LEU A 249 -14.93 -13.86 -15.96
CA LEU A 249 -16.36 -13.51 -15.84
C LEU A 249 -17.16 -13.90 -17.09
N GLY A 250 -16.53 -13.80 -18.27
CA GLY A 250 -17.09 -14.24 -19.54
C GLY A 250 -17.16 -15.76 -19.68
N ARG A 251 -16.14 -16.49 -19.21
CA ARG A 251 -16.08 -17.96 -19.31
C ARG A 251 -16.99 -18.66 -18.32
N ARG A 252 -17.02 -18.20 -17.06
CA ARG A 252 -17.66 -18.93 -15.95
C ARG A 252 -19.15 -19.21 -16.22
N PRO A 253 -19.70 -20.34 -15.75
CA PRO A 253 -21.11 -20.66 -15.94
C PRO A 253 -22.03 -19.76 -15.09
N MET A 254 -21.60 -19.35 -13.90
CA MET A 254 -22.40 -18.49 -13.01
C MET A 254 -22.56 -17.08 -13.59
N LEU A 255 -23.79 -16.56 -13.60
CA LEU A 255 -24.06 -15.17 -14.00
C LEU A 255 -23.47 -14.18 -12.99
N LEU A 256 -23.44 -12.89 -13.33
CA LEU A 256 -23.14 -11.86 -12.32
C LEU A 256 -24.28 -11.82 -11.31
N ASP A 257 -23.98 -11.80 -10.02
CA ASP A 257 -24.98 -11.56 -8.98
C ASP A 257 -25.27 -10.05 -8.82
N ALA A 258 -26.21 -9.69 -7.92
CA ALA A 258 -26.58 -8.30 -7.70
C ALA A 258 -25.42 -7.44 -7.17
N ARG A 259 -24.61 -7.99 -6.26
CA ARG A 259 -23.47 -7.32 -5.65
C ARG A 259 -22.35 -7.11 -6.68
N GLU A 260 -22.04 -8.12 -7.46
CA GLU A 260 -21.04 -8.02 -8.53
C GLU A 260 -21.44 -6.98 -9.58
N ARG A 261 -22.72 -6.92 -9.95
CA ARG A 261 -23.22 -5.88 -10.88
C ARG A 261 -23.06 -4.47 -10.32
N GLU A 262 -23.33 -4.29 -9.04
CA GLU A 262 -23.14 -3.02 -8.36
C GLU A 262 -21.66 -2.60 -8.33
N LEU A 263 -20.77 -3.51 -7.94
CA LEU A 263 -19.33 -3.26 -7.85
C LEU A 263 -18.68 -2.94 -9.20
N ILE A 264 -19.01 -3.72 -10.23
CA ILE A 264 -18.45 -3.57 -11.57
C ILE A 264 -19.05 -2.34 -12.27
N GLY A 265 -20.30 -2.04 -11.97
CA GLY A 265 -21.09 -0.96 -12.57
C GLY A 265 -21.84 -1.44 -13.82
N ILE A 266 -23.05 -0.89 -13.98
CA ILE A 266 -24.03 -1.29 -15.00
C ILE A 266 -23.45 -1.37 -16.42
N PRO A 267 -22.72 -0.38 -16.95
CA PRO A 267 -22.24 -0.44 -18.34
C PRO A 267 -21.31 -1.63 -18.60
N ARG A 268 -20.43 -1.94 -17.64
CA ARG A 268 -19.48 -3.05 -17.74
C ARG A 268 -20.19 -4.39 -17.54
N SER A 269 -21.17 -4.46 -16.63
CA SER A 269 -21.98 -5.68 -16.46
C SER A 269 -22.69 -6.08 -17.75
N PHE A 270 -23.24 -5.13 -18.50
CA PHE A 270 -23.84 -5.40 -19.80
C PHE A 270 -22.81 -5.89 -20.82
N LYS A 271 -21.62 -5.28 -20.90
CA LYS A 271 -20.52 -5.76 -21.77
C LYS A 271 -20.07 -7.18 -21.40
N VAL A 272 -20.07 -7.55 -20.11
CA VAL A 272 -19.79 -8.94 -19.68
C VAL A 272 -20.90 -9.89 -20.13
N MET A 273 -22.17 -9.49 -20.03
CA MET A 273 -23.28 -10.31 -20.54
C MET A 273 -23.21 -10.46 -22.07
N GLU A 274 -22.87 -9.39 -22.78
CA GLU A 274 -22.66 -9.42 -24.22
C GLU A 274 -21.51 -10.36 -24.63
N LEU A 275 -20.38 -10.32 -23.91
CA LEU A 275 -19.25 -11.23 -24.11
C LEU A 275 -19.70 -12.70 -23.98
N ARG A 276 -20.51 -12.99 -22.96
CA ARG A 276 -21.07 -14.33 -22.73
C ARG A 276 -22.00 -14.75 -23.85
N GLU A 277 -22.97 -13.92 -24.22
CA GLU A 277 -23.92 -14.19 -25.29
C GLU A 277 -23.22 -14.45 -26.63
N ARG A 278 -22.22 -13.61 -26.97
CA ARG A 278 -21.40 -13.78 -28.18
C ARG A 278 -20.67 -15.12 -28.17
N SER A 279 -20.17 -15.57 -27.01
CA SER A 279 -19.49 -16.87 -26.89
C SER A 279 -20.44 -18.06 -27.04
N VAL A 280 -21.67 -17.96 -26.52
CA VAL A 280 -22.72 -19.00 -26.64
C VAL A 280 -23.13 -19.15 -28.10
N ARG A 281 -23.53 -18.05 -28.75
CA ARG A 281 -23.92 -18.05 -30.16
C ARG A 281 -22.80 -18.53 -31.07
N TRP A 282 -21.55 -18.24 -30.74
CA TRP A 282 -20.41 -18.72 -31.52
C TRP A 282 -20.26 -20.25 -31.47
N ALA A 283 -20.52 -20.84 -30.30
CA ALA A 283 -20.49 -22.29 -30.10
C ALA A 283 -21.66 -22.98 -30.81
N GLU A 284 -22.86 -22.40 -30.76
CA GLU A 284 -24.06 -22.95 -31.41
C GLU A 284 -23.99 -22.93 -32.95
N LYS A 285 -23.23 -22.01 -33.54
CA LYS A 285 -23.12 -21.86 -35.00
C LYS A 285 -22.57 -23.08 -35.75
N ARG A 286 -21.79 -23.96 -35.11
CA ARG A 286 -21.24 -25.17 -35.75
C ARG A 286 -21.21 -26.32 -34.76
N HIS A 287 -21.68 -27.49 -35.19
CA HIS A 287 -21.54 -28.72 -34.42
C HIS A 287 -20.08 -29.01 -34.06
N GLY A 288 -19.85 -29.43 -32.82
CA GLY A 288 -18.52 -29.74 -32.29
C GLY A 288 -17.73 -28.55 -31.74
N ARG A 289 -18.24 -27.31 -31.84
CA ARG A 289 -17.63 -26.15 -31.16
C ARG A 289 -17.99 -26.12 -29.69
N SER A 290 -17.02 -25.66 -28.88
CA SER A 290 -17.21 -25.40 -27.45
C SER A 290 -16.79 -23.98 -27.12
N ARG A 291 -17.45 -23.37 -26.13
CA ARG A 291 -17.08 -22.03 -25.63
C ARG A 291 -15.62 -21.94 -25.20
N VAL A 292 -14.97 -23.05 -24.85
CA VAL A 292 -13.52 -23.10 -24.51
C VAL A 292 -12.65 -22.62 -25.67
N GLN A 293 -13.08 -22.84 -26.92
CA GLN A 293 -12.38 -22.40 -28.14
C GLN A 293 -12.69 -20.94 -28.51
N TYR A 294 -13.60 -20.29 -27.79
CA TYR A 294 -13.93 -18.90 -28.04
C TYR A 294 -12.78 -17.99 -27.61
N ASP A 295 -12.36 -17.09 -28.48
CA ASP A 295 -11.32 -16.11 -28.21
C ASP A 295 -11.87 -14.97 -27.32
N PHE A 296 -12.00 -15.27 -26.03
CA PHE A 296 -12.41 -14.30 -25.02
C PHE A 296 -11.43 -13.15 -24.95
N ARG A 297 -10.13 -13.41 -24.99
CA ARG A 297 -9.10 -12.39 -24.84
C ARG A 297 -9.23 -11.30 -25.90
N ARG A 298 -9.30 -11.67 -27.18
CA ARG A 298 -9.53 -10.70 -28.27
C ARG A 298 -10.83 -9.95 -28.09
N LYS A 299 -11.91 -10.66 -27.73
CA LYS A 299 -13.21 -10.00 -27.60
C LYS A 299 -13.27 -9.06 -26.39
N VAL A 300 -12.55 -9.36 -25.30
CA VAL A 300 -12.40 -8.47 -24.15
C VAL A 300 -11.64 -7.21 -24.57
N LYS A 301 -10.56 -7.32 -25.34
CA LYS A 301 -9.85 -6.16 -25.88
C LYS A 301 -10.77 -5.23 -26.68
N GLU A 302 -11.66 -5.79 -27.50
CA GLU A 302 -12.63 -5.03 -28.28
C GLU A 302 -13.72 -4.36 -27.40
N LEU A 303 -14.34 -5.11 -26.48
CA LEU A 303 -15.47 -4.60 -25.68
C LEU A 303 -15.03 -3.63 -24.57
N PHE A 304 -13.85 -3.84 -24.01
CA PHE A 304 -13.35 -3.13 -22.82
C PHE A 304 -12.12 -2.27 -23.13
N ALA A 305 -11.90 -1.87 -24.38
CA ALA A 305 -10.79 -1.03 -24.80
C ALA A 305 -10.60 0.21 -23.89
N ASP A 306 -11.70 0.90 -23.58
CA ASP A 306 -11.68 2.10 -22.72
C ASP A 306 -11.16 1.84 -21.30
N ASP A 307 -11.41 0.64 -20.76
CA ASP A 307 -10.91 0.27 -19.44
C ASP A 307 -9.44 -0.14 -19.50
N LEU A 308 -9.06 -0.90 -20.53
CA LEU A 308 -7.68 -1.37 -20.71
C LEU A 308 -6.71 -0.23 -21.02
N ALA A 309 -7.16 0.76 -21.80
CA ALA A 309 -6.38 1.96 -22.14
C ALA A 309 -6.05 2.86 -20.94
N ARG A 310 -6.60 2.57 -19.75
CA ARG A 310 -6.21 3.26 -18.50
C ARG A 310 -4.81 2.87 -18.03
N ASP A 311 -4.34 1.67 -18.38
CA ASP A 311 -2.96 1.28 -18.17
C ASP A 311 -2.12 1.84 -19.32
N ARG A 312 -1.14 2.67 -18.98
CA ARG A 312 -0.26 3.31 -19.97
C ARG A 312 0.64 2.30 -20.69
N ASP A 313 0.94 1.18 -20.03
CA ASP A 313 1.83 0.14 -20.57
C ASP A 313 1.06 -0.83 -21.49
N TYR A 314 -0.27 -0.68 -21.57
CA TYR A 314 -1.11 -1.52 -22.41
C TYR A 314 -0.99 -1.12 -23.88
N GLN A 315 -0.27 -1.95 -24.64
CA GLN A 315 -0.23 -1.90 -26.10
C GLN A 315 -1.44 -2.65 -26.67
N GLN A 316 -2.22 -1.98 -27.53
CA GLN A 316 -3.48 -2.50 -28.09
C GLN A 316 -3.27 -3.75 -28.96
#